data_AF-A0A0C2ERK4-F1
#
_entry.id   AF-A0A0C2ERK4-F1
#
_cell.length_a   1.000
_cell.length_b   1.000
_cell.length_c   1.000
_cell.angle_alpha   90.00
_cell.angle_beta   90.00
_cell.angle_gamma   90.00
#
_symmetry.space_group_name_H-M   'P 1'
#
loop_
_entity.id
_entity.type
_entity.pdbx_description
1 polymer ?
#
loop_
_entity_poly.entity_id
_entity_poly.type
_entity_poly.pdbx_seq_one_letter_code
_entity_poly.pdbx_strand_id
1 'polypeptide(L)'
;MPQGGVVQVGWYRIFLLSLYYEHYTAAPSTAQVDYSVNNAISGIVGSAHLQARVGYFGICVNPDGGAWLCSNNATALANEVSVDQDPLNLIWLASQFKDMIVFPYLM
;
A
#
# COMPACT_ATOMS: atom_id res chain seq x y z
N MET A 1 -16.71 -27.17 -2.64
CA MET A 1 -15.28 -27.50 -2.52
C MET A 1 -14.52 -26.74 -3.61
N PRO A 2 -13.29 -26.28 -3.32
CA PRO A 2 -12.88 -24.88 -3.53
C PRO A 2 -11.97 -24.70 -4.75
N GLN A 3 -11.94 -23.49 -5.32
CA GLN A 3 -10.83 -23.00 -6.13
C GLN A 3 -10.63 -21.51 -5.83
N GLY A 4 -9.41 -21.12 -5.46
CA GLY A 4 -9.06 -19.77 -5.05
C GLY A 4 -9.16 -18.75 -6.18
N GLY A 5 -9.22 -17.46 -5.81
CA GLY A 5 -9.13 -16.35 -6.75
C GLY A 5 -10.08 -15.19 -6.41
N VAL A 6 -9.57 -14.22 -5.66
CA VAL A 6 -9.88 -12.77 -5.74
C VAL A 6 -11.33 -12.38 -6.07
N VAL A 7 -12.24 -12.40 -5.09
CA VAL A 7 -13.51 -11.65 -5.18
C VAL A 7 -13.91 -11.08 -3.82
N GLN A 8 -13.68 -9.78 -3.59
CA GLN A 8 -14.40 -9.03 -2.55
C GLN A 8 -14.76 -7.62 -3.03
N VAL A 9 -15.67 -7.58 -4.02
CA VAL A 9 -16.24 -6.35 -4.59
C VAL A 9 -17.14 -5.67 -3.54
N GLY A 10 -16.57 -4.83 -2.67
CA GLY A 10 -17.33 -4.04 -1.69
C GLY A 10 -16.55 -3.54 -0.48
N TRP A 11 -15.52 -4.28 -0.04
CA TRP A 11 -14.84 -4.04 1.22
C TRP A 11 -13.63 -3.09 1.12
N TYR A 12 -13.15 -2.82 -0.09
CA TYR A 12 -12.08 -1.84 -0.32
C TYR A 12 -12.48 -0.40 0.04
N ARG A 13 -13.77 -0.12 0.27
CA ARG A 13 -14.27 1.23 0.63
C ARG A 13 -14.13 1.56 2.11
N ILE A 14 -13.99 0.55 2.98
CA ILE A 14 -13.84 0.72 4.42
C ILE A 14 -12.40 0.35 4.77
N PHE A 15 -11.58 1.37 5.01
CA PHE A 15 -10.17 1.24 5.33
C PHE A 15 -9.82 2.21 6.45
N LEU A 16 -8.88 1.78 7.30
CA LEU A 16 -8.29 2.58 8.36
C LEU A 16 -7.17 3.47 7.83
N LEU A 17 -6.43 2.95 6.84
CA LEU A 17 -5.34 3.64 6.17
C LEU A 17 -5.41 3.39 4.68
N SER A 18 -5.20 4.43 3.87
CA SER A 18 -5.00 4.34 2.44
C SER A 18 -3.66 4.98 2.09
N LEU A 19 -2.77 4.18 1.51
CA LEU A 19 -1.47 4.55 1.01
C LEU A 19 -1.52 4.45 -0.52
N TYR A 20 -1.01 5.45 -1.23
CA TYR A 20 -0.94 5.40 -2.68
C TYR A 20 0.23 6.25 -3.17
N TYR A 21 0.78 5.87 -4.31
CA TYR A 21 1.71 6.73 -5.02
C TYR A 21 0.95 7.85 -5.73
N GLU A 22 1.37 9.08 -5.45
CA GLU A 22 0.84 10.28 -6.11
C GLU A 22 2.00 11.01 -6.77
N HIS A 23 1.89 11.23 -8.08
CA HIS A 23 2.80 12.11 -8.79
C HIS A 23 2.35 13.54 -8.57
N TYR A 24 2.99 14.21 -7.61
CA TYR A 24 2.77 15.62 -7.34
C TYR A 24 4.08 16.39 -7.47
N THR A 25 3.98 17.65 -7.88
CA THR A 25 5.10 18.58 -7.82
C THR A 25 5.30 18.97 -6.37
N ALA A 26 6.40 18.52 -5.75
CA ALA A 26 6.67 18.83 -4.36
C ALA A 26 6.82 20.34 -4.15
N ALA A 27 6.07 20.85 -3.17
CA ALA A 27 6.25 22.20 -2.67
C ALA A 27 7.18 22.13 -1.44
N PRO A 28 8.30 22.87 -1.42
CA PRO A 28 9.22 22.85 -0.29
C PRO A 28 8.51 23.34 0.98
N SER A 29 8.57 22.53 2.03
CA SER A 29 8.00 22.85 3.34
C SER A 29 9.10 22.93 4.38
N THR A 30 9.01 23.90 5.30
CA THR A 30 9.94 24.02 6.43
C THR A 30 9.85 22.86 7.42
N ALA A 31 8.83 22.00 7.29
CA ALA A 31 8.71 20.76 8.06
C ALA A 31 9.57 19.61 7.49
N GLN A 32 10.16 19.77 6.30
CA GLN A 32 11.05 18.79 5.70
C GLN A 32 12.50 19.11 6.04
N VAL A 33 13.18 18.20 6.75
CA VAL A 33 14.60 18.35 7.14
C VAL A 33 15.52 18.33 5.92
N ASP A 34 15.16 17.55 4.90
CA ASP A 34 15.89 17.49 3.63
C ASP A 34 14.92 17.40 2.45
N TYR A 35 14.91 18.44 1.62
CA TYR A 35 14.09 18.52 0.41
C TYR A 35 14.67 17.69 -0.75
N SER A 36 15.98 17.43 -0.77
CA SER A 36 16.66 16.71 -1.84
C SER A 36 16.19 15.25 -1.95
N VAL A 37 15.71 14.68 -0.85
CA VAL A 37 15.12 13.34 -0.78
C VAL A 37 13.89 13.22 -1.68
N ASN A 38 13.12 14.29 -1.88
CA ASN A 38 11.96 14.27 -2.77
C ASN A 38 12.36 13.97 -4.23
N ASN A 39 13.46 14.56 -4.70
CA ASN A 39 13.98 14.32 -6.04
C ASN A 39 14.42 12.86 -6.21
N ALA A 40 15.10 12.29 -5.21
CA ALA A 40 15.51 10.88 -5.23
C ALA A 40 14.29 9.93 -5.26
N ILE A 41 13.29 10.20 -4.43
CA ILE A 41 12.04 9.42 -4.40
C ILE A 41 11.30 9.53 -5.73
N SER A 42 11.25 10.72 -6.35
CA SER A 42 10.59 10.91 -7.65
C SER A 42 11.22 10.05 -8.76
N GLY A 43 12.55 9.86 -8.73
CA GLY A 43 13.26 8.99 -9.66
C GLY A 43 13.05 7.50 -9.40
N ILE A 44 12.84 7.10 -8.15
CA ILE A 44 12.61 5.70 -7.75
C ILE A 44 11.16 5.26 -8.02
N VAL A 45 10.18 6.13 -7.70
CA VAL A 45 8.76 5.83 -7.92
C VAL A 45 8.43 5.84 -9.40
N GLY A 46 9.12 6.65 -10.22
CA GLY A 46 9.03 6.59 -11.68
C GLY A 46 7.59 6.69 -12.20
N SER A 47 7.03 5.55 -12.63
CA SER A 47 5.64 5.40 -13.11
C SER A 47 4.83 4.36 -12.31
N ALA A 48 5.29 4.01 -11.11
CA ALA A 48 4.62 3.07 -10.23
C ALA A 48 3.26 3.62 -9.75
N HIS A 49 2.20 2.86 -9.97
CA HIS A 49 0.83 3.25 -9.65
C HIS A 49 0.16 2.25 -8.69
N LEU A 50 0.79 2.00 -7.55
CA LEU A 50 0.24 1.17 -6.49
C LEU A 50 -0.60 1.97 -5.49
N GLN A 51 -1.75 1.41 -5.13
CA GLN A 51 -2.55 1.83 -3.99
C GLN A 51 -2.75 0.66 -3.02
N ALA A 52 -2.37 0.84 -1.75
CA ALA A 52 -2.58 -0.11 -0.67
C ALA A 52 -3.56 0.45 0.36
N ARG A 53 -4.54 -0.34 0.77
CA ARG A 53 -5.53 -0.01 1.79
C ARG A 53 -5.49 -1.04 2.90
N VAL A 54 -5.42 -0.56 4.14
CA VAL A 54 -5.45 -1.41 5.33
C VAL A 54 -6.86 -1.35 5.92
N GLY A 55 -7.53 -2.49 5.98
CA GLY A 55 -8.78 -2.66 6.71
C GLY A 55 -8.57 -3.46 7.99
N TYR A 56 -9.61 -3.55 8.83
CA TYR A 56 -9.62 -4.42 10.01
C TYR A 56 -9.34 -5.89 9.66
N PHE A 57 -9.85 -6.34 8.51
CA PHE A 57 -9.82 -7.75 8.10
C PHE A 57 -8.68 -8.11 7.16
N GLY A 58 -7.71 -7.21 6.92
CA GLY A 58 -6.62 -7.47 5.99
C GLY A 58 -6.14 -6.26 5.21
N ILE A 59 -5.25 -6.53 4.26
CA ILE A 59 -4.66 -5.53 3.38
C ILE A 59 -5.20 -5.76 1.98
N CYS A 60 -5.57 -4.70 1.29
CA CYS A 60 -6.02 -4.70 -0.09
C CYS A 60 -5.10 -3.84 -0.93
N VAL A 61 -4.64 -4.33 -2.07
CA VAL A 61 -3.75 -3.60 -2.97
C VAL A 61 -4.37 -3.51 -4.36
N ASN A 62 -4.04 -2.44 -5.07
CA ASN A 62 -4.37 -2.23 -6.46
C ASN A 62 -3.09 -1.76 -7.19
N PRO A 63 -2.39 -2.68 -7.89
CA PRO A 63 -1.08 -2.39 -8.48
C PRO A 63 -1.13 -1.56 -9.76
N ASP A 64 -2.25 -1.58 -10.49
CA ASP A 64 -2.38 -0.97 -11.82
C ASP A 64 -3.64 -0.08 -11.96
N GLY A 65 -4.28 0.29 -10.84
CA GLY A 65 -5.57 1.01 -10.84
C GLY A 65 -6.79 0.19 -11.28
N GLY A 66 -6.60 -1.12 -11.53
CA GLY A 66 -7.63 -2.08 -11.91
C GLY A 66 -8.29 -2.79 -10.72
N ALA A 67 -8.10 -4.12 -10.66
CA ALA A 67 -8.72 -4.96 -9.65
C ALA A 67 -8.02 -4.87 -8.28
N TRP A 68 -8.81 -5.03 -7.23
CA TRP A 68 -8.32 -5.07 -5.85
C TRP A 68 -7.98 -6.49 -5.43
N LEU A 69 -6.74 -6.69 -5.01
CA LEU A 69 -6.24 -7.93 -4.42
C LEU A 69 -6.24 -7.78 -2.89
N CYS A 70 -7.10 -8.52 -2.20
CA CYS A 70 -7.20 -8.46 -0.74
C CYS A 70 -6.71 -9.77 -0.10
N SER A 71 -5.83 -9.66 0.89
CA SER A 71 -5.35 -10.79 1.68
C SER A 71 -5.01 -10.39 3.11
N ASN A 72 -5.03 -11.36 4.01
CA ASN A 72 -4.53 -11.19 5.37
C ASN A 72 -3.02 -11.39 5.49
N ASN A 73 -2.40 -12.00 4.48
CA ASN A 73 -0.98 -12.27 4.45
C ASN A 73 -0.29 -11.27 3.51
N ALA A 74 0.48 -10.34 4.08
CA ALA A 74 1.23 -9.34 3.33
C ALA A 74 2.28 -9.97 2.40
N THR A 75 2.90 -11.08 2.81
CA THR A 75 3.87 -11.81 1.96
C THR A 75 3.19 -12.40 0.73
N ALA A 76 1.97 -12.92 0.89
CA ALA A 76 1.21 -13.42 -0.25
C ALA A 76 0.85 -12.28 -1.23
N LEU A 77 0.50 -11.09 -0.72
CA LEU A 77 0.26 -9.91 -1.56
C LEU A 77 1.53 -9.42 -2.26
N ALA A 78 2.66 -9.38 -1.55
CA ALA A 78 3.94 -8.96 -2.09
C ALA A 78 4.45 -9.90 -3.20
N ASN A 79 4.10 -11.19 -3.15
CA ASN A 79 4.43 -12.14 -4.21
C ASN A 79 3.61 -11.94 -5.50
N GLU A 80 2.46 -11.29 -5.41
CA GLU A 80 1.57 -10.99 -6.55
C GLU A 80 1.87 -9.62 -7.19
N VAL A 81 2.80 -8.86 -6.61
CA VAL A 81 3.17 -7.50 -7.06
C VAL A 81 4.65 -7.46 -7.42
N SER A 82 5.00 -6.79 -8.52
CA SER A 82 6.39 -6.69 -8.97
C SER A 82 7.15 -5.56 -8.25
N VAL A 83 8.48 -5.63 -8.29
CA VAL A 83 9.37 -4.59 -7.71
C VAL A 83 9.15 -3.23 -8.40
N ASP A 84 8.80 -3.23 -9.68
CA ASP A 84 8.53 -2.01 -10.44
C ASP A 84 7.18 -1.36 -10.05
N GLN A 85 6.25 -2.15 -9.52
CA GLN A 85 4.94 -1.68 -9.05
C GLN A 85 4.99 -1.20 -7.58
N ASP A 86 5.83 -1.81 -6.74
CA ASP A 86 6.04 -1.41 -5.34
C ASP A 86 7.50 -1.07 -4.99
N PRO A 87 8.10 -0.03 -5.62
CA PRO A 87 9.52 0.27 -5.44
C PRO A 87 9.89 0.74 -4.02
N LEU A 88 8.92 1.20 -3.21
CA LEU A 88 9.13 1.63 -1.82
C LEU A 88 8.51 0.69 -0.78
N ASN A 89 8.04 -0.50 -1.19
CA ASN A 89 7.43 -1.49 -0.29
C ASN A 89 6.24 -0.94 0.53
N LEU A 90 5.28 -0.28 -0.11
CA LEU A 90 4.01 0.16 0.48
C LEU A 90 3.22 -1.02 1.09
N ILE A 91 3.31 -2.22 0.52
CA ILE A 91 2.66 -3.42 1.08
C ILE A 91 3.25 -3.76 2.45
N TRP A 92 4.56 -3.64 2.58
CA TRP A 92 5.26 -3.86 3.85
C TRP A 92 4.91 -2.77 4.87
N LEU A 93 4.92 -1.49 4.47
CA LEU A 93 4.48 -0.39 5.34
C LEU A 93 3.05 -0.57 5.84
N ALA A 94 2.14 -0.98 4.94
CA ALA A 94 0.76 -1.30 5.26
C ALA A 94 0.65 -2.43 6.29
N SER A 95 1.51 -3.46 6.20
CA SER A 95 1.53 -4.56 7.16
C SER A 95 2.03 -4.11 8.53
N GLN A 96 3.12 -3.34 8.59
CA GLN A 96 3.66 -2.82 9.85
C GLN A 96 2.63 -1.93 10.56
N PHE A 97 1.92 -1.07 9.81
CA PHE A 97 0.86 -0.24 10.37
C PHE A 97 -0.29 -1.09 10.93
N LYS A 98 -0.73 -2.13 10.21
CA LYS A 98 -1.75 -3.07 10.69
C LYS A 98 -1.33 -3.68 12.03
N ASP A 99 -0.09 -4.16 12.14
CA ASP A 99 0.42 -4.82 13.34
C ASP A 99 0.55 -3.84 14.53
N MET A 100 0.92 -2.58 14.28
CA MET A 100 1.11 -1.58 15.33
C MET A 100 -0.18 -0.90 15.81
N ILE A 101 -1.12 -0.61 14.89
CA ILE A 101 -2.30 0.23 15.19
C ILE A 101 -3.53 -0.61 15.51
N VAL A 102 -3.72 -1.74 14.82
CA VAL A 102 -4.96 -2.52 14.94
C VAL A 102 -4.91 -3.48 16.14
N PHE A 103 -3.72 -3.77 16.70
CA PHE A 103 -3.58 -4.74 17.79
C PHE A 103 -2.61 -4.36 18.93
N PRO A 104 -2.83 -3.27 19.69
CA PRO A 104 -2.30 -3.19 21.06
C PRO A 104 -3.26 -3.72 22.14
N TYR A 105 -4.57 -3.87 21.84
CA TYR A 105 -5.61 -4.02 22.87
C TYR A 105 -6.51 -5.26 22.75
N LEU A 106 -6.11 -6.25 21.95
CA LEU A 106 -6.80 -7.55 21.86
C LEU A 106 -5.88 -8.71 22.30
N MET A 107 -5.06 -8.44 23.31
CA MET A 107 -4.39 -9.44 24.15
C MET A 107 -4.88 -9.27 25.59
#